data_AF-A0A9E4WZ64-F1
#
_entry.id   AF-A0A9E4WZ64-F1
#
_cell.length_a   1.000
_cell.length_b   1.000
_cell.length_c   1.000
_cell.angle_alpha   90.00
_cell.angle_beta   90.00
_cell.angle_gamma   90.00
#
_symmetry.space_group_name_H-M   'P 1'
#
loop_
_entity.id
_entity.type
_entity.pdbx_description
1 polymer ?
#
loop_
_entity_poly.entity_id
_entity_poly.type
_entity_poly.pdbx_seq_one_letter_code
_entity_poly.pdbx_strand_id
1 'polypeptide(L)' 'MAKAIGIVGCGAIGQALLRAADTGKLPVFVAGVSSRTEGRAREFLATLENPPPTLTENS' A
#
# COMPACT_ATOMS: atom_id res chain seq x y z
N MET A 1 18.89 -6.93 -1.23
CA MET A 1 17.81 -6.42 -2.10
C MET A 1 16.51 -6.53 -1.32
N ALA A 2 15.79 -5.42 -1.06
CA ALA A 2 14.50 -5.49 -0.36
C ALA A 2 13.47 -6.20 -1.26
N LYS A 3 12.71 -7.14 -0.71
CA LYS A 3 11.70 -7.88 -1.47
C LYS A 3 10.53 -6.95 -1.75
N ALA A 4 10.16 -6.83 -3.03
CA ALA A 4 9.03 -6.00 -3.44
C ALA A 4 7.72 -6.79 -3.34
N ILE A 5 6.67 -6.18 -2.80
CA ILE A 5 5.35 -6.79 -2.64
C ILE A 5 4.25 -5.86 -3.20
N GLY A 6 3.20 -6.45 -3.77
CA GLY A 6 1.96 -5.76 -4.08
C GLY A 6 0.89 -6.09 -3.03
N ILE A 7 0.09 -5.11 -2.62
CA ILE A 7 -0.99 -5.30 -1.66
C ILE A 7 -2.34 -5.25 -2.39
N VAL A 8 -3.12 -6.32 -2.27
CA VAL A 8 -4.48 -6.39 -2.83
C VAL A 8 -5.48 -6.23 -1.68
N GLY A 9 -6.20 -5.12 -1.69
CA GLY A 9 -7.16 -4.71 -0.66
C GLY A 9 -6.55 -3.74 0.36
N CYS A 10 -7.08 -2.51 0.41
CA CYS A 10 -6.73 -1.50 1.40
C CYS A 10 -7.66 -1.57 2.65
N GLY A 11 -7.85 -2.77 3.19
CA GLY A 11 -8.58 -2.99 4.45
C GLY A 11 -7.67 -2.79 5.68
N ALA A 12 -8.19 -3.04 6.89
CA ALA A 12 -7.45 -2.85 8.14
C ALA A 12 -6.06 -3.55 8.15
N ILE A 13 -5.98 -4.79 7.66
CA ILE A 13 -4.72 -5.54 7.56
C ILE A 13 -3.77 -4.89 6.54
N GLY A 14 -4.27 -4.54 5.35
CA GLY A 14 -3.48 -3.89 4.31
C GLY A 14 -2.91 -2.54 4.78
N GLN A 15 -3.73 -1.76 5.50
CA GLN A 15 -3.31 -0.50 6.12
C GLN A 15 -2.22 -0.70 7.18
N ALA A 16 -2.34 -1.72 8.04
CA ALA A 16 -1.32 -2.04 9.03
C ALA A 16 0.02 -2.45 8.40
N LEU A 17 -0.03 -3.25 7.33
CA LEU A 17 1.16 -3.63 6.56
C LEU A 17 1.80 -2.42 5.88
N LEU A 18 1.00 -1.54 5.28
CA LEU A 18 1.46 -0.29 4.68
C LEU A 18 2.17 0.61 5.71
N ARG A 19 1.59 0.77 6.91
CA ARG A 19 2.24 1.50 8.01
C ARG A 19 3.54 0.86 8.46
N ALA A 20 3.58 -0.47 8.56
CA ALA A 20 4.78 -1.18 8.98
C ALA A 20 5.91 -1.04 7.94
N ALA A 21 5.58 -1.08 6.65
CA ALA A 21 6.54 -0.84 5.58
C ALA A 21 7.01 0.62 5.54
N ASP A 22 6.09 1.58 5.65
CA ASP A 22 6.36 3.03 5.68
C ASP A 22 7.26 3.43 6.85
N THR A 23 7.02 2.87 8.04
CA THR A 23 7.83 3.10 9.25
C THR A 23 9.10 2.25 9.32
N GLY A 24 9.40 1.45 8.29
CA GLY A 24 10.59 0.58 8.25
C GLY A 24 10.56 -0.63 9.19
N LYS A 25 9.44 -0.88 9.90
CA LYS A 25 9.23 -2.07 10.74
C LYS A 25 9.11 -3.37 9.94
N LEU A 26 8.72 -3.25 8.67
CA LEU A 26 8.66 -4.35 7.72
C LEU A 26 9.66 -4.09 6.59
N PRO A 27 10.73 -4.89 6.44
CA PRO A 27 11.80 -4.65 5.47
C PRO A 27 11.40 -5.10 4.05
N VAL A 28 10.27 -4.59 3.57
CA VAL A 28 9.73 -4.85 2.22
C VAL A 28 9.46 -3.54 1.51
N PHE A 29 9.61 -3.54 0.20
CA PHE A 29 9.21 -2.42 -0.64
C PHE A 29 7.78 -2.66 -1.13
N VAL A 30 6.85 -1.73 -0.90
CA VAL A 30 5.49 -1.85 -1.43
C VAL A 30 5.49 -1.26 -2.84
N ALA A 31 5.44 -2.13 -3.84
CA ALA A 31 5.45 -1.72 -5.25
C ALA A 31 4.12 -1.07 -5.69
N GLY A 32 3.03 -1.37 -4.99
CA GLY A 32 1.74 -0.75 -5.24
C GLY A 32 0.59 -1.41 -4.49
N VAL A 33 -0.55 -0.73 -4.49
CA VAL A 33 -1.77 -1.17 -3.80
C VAL A 33 -2.95 -1.17 -4.76
N SER A 34 -3.66 -2.29 -4.87
CA SER A 34 -4.94 -2.36 -5.59
C SER A 34 -6.10 -2.43 -4.60
N SER A 35 -7.19 -1.72 -4.86
CA SER A 35 -8.38 -1.71 -4.00
C SER A 35 -9.63 -1.50 -4.85
N ARG A 36 -10.69 -2.25 -4.57
CA ARG A 36 -12.02 -2.04 -5.18
C ARG A 36 -12.63 -0.69 -4.81
N THR A 37 -12.15 -0.07 -3.73
CA THR A 37 -12.57 1.28 -3.30
C THR A 37 -11.35 2.18 -3.35
N GLU A 38 -11.08 2.77 -4.50
CA GLU A 38 -9.91 3.64 -4.71
C GLU A 38 -9.94 4.88 -3.83
N GLY A 39 -11.10 5.51 -3.61
CA GLY A 39 -11.21 6.74 -2.82
C GLY A 39 -10.65 6.59 -1.41
N ARG A 40 -11.12 5.58 -0.67
CA ARG A 40 -10.62 5.27 0.68
C ARG A 40 -9.15 4.85 0.70
N ALA A 41 -8.70 4.13 -0.33
CA ALA A 41 -7.30 3.73 -0.43
C ALA A 41 -6.40 4.96 -0.64
N ARG A 42 -6.78 5.88 -1.54
CA ARG A 42 -6.05 7.11 -1.83
C ARG A 42 -6.01 8.05 -0.63
N GLU A 43 -7.11 8.22 0.08
CA GLU A 43 -7.16 8.98 1.34
C GLU A 43 -6.18 8.41 2.38
N PHE A 44 -6.16 7.08 2.56
CA PHE A 44 -5.22 6.46 3.48
C PHE A 44 -3.77 6.61 3.01
N LEU A 45 -3.49 6.37 1.73
CA LEU A 45 -2.13 6.49 1.18
C LEU A 45 -1.59 7.91 1.37
N ALA A 46 -2.42 8.95 1.22
CA ALA A 46 -2.02 10.34 1.46
C ALA A 46 -1.56 10.62 2.90
N THR A 47 -1.81 9.71 3.85
CA THR A 47 -1.32 9.82 5.23
C THR A 47 0.01 9.12 5.49
N LEU A 48 0.58 8.40 4.50
CA LEU A 48 1.90 7.76 4.59
C LEU A 48 2.99 8.75 4.19
N GLU A 49 4.19 8.57 4.74
CA GLU A 49 5.33 9.42 4.41
C GLU A 49 5.85 9.12 3.00
N ASN A 50 5.88 7.83 2.63
CA ASN A 50 6.26 7.35 1.31
C ASN A 50 5.12 6.51 0.70
N PRO A 51 4.09 7.17 0.13
CA PRO A 51 2.92 6.48 -0.38
C PRO A 51 3.26 5.63 -1.61
N PRO A 52 2.96 4.32 -1.60
CA PRO A 52 3.06 3.51 -2.81
C PRO A 52 1.97 3.87 -3.84
N PRO A 53 2.23 3.65 -5.14
CA PRO A 53 1.25 3.95 -6.17
C PRO A 53 0.03 3.03 -6.09
N THR A 54 -1.15 3.57 -6.45
CA THR A 54 -2.35 2.77 -6.64
C THR A 54 -2.26 2.03 -7.96
N LEU A 55 -2.46 0.71 -7.94
CA LEU A 55 -2.50 -0.14 -9.12
C LEU A 55 -3.96 -0.37 -9.50
N THR A 56 -4.40 0.31 -10.56
CA THR A 56 -5.64 0.01 -11.26
C THR A 56 -5.43 -1.20 -12.16
N GLU A 57 -6.30 -2.19 -12.07
CA GLU A 57 -6.36 -3.25 -13.09
C GLU A 57 -6.78 -2.56 -14.41
N ASN A 58 -5.89 -2.52 -15.40
CA ASN A 58 -6.28 -2.13 -16.75
C ASN A 58 -7.14 -3.26 -17.32
N SER A 59 -8.44 -3.04 -17.39
CA SER A 59 -9.39 -3.87 -18.15
C SER A 59 -9.21 -3.65 -19.66
#